data_AF-A0A8J5CPT7-F1
#
_entry.id   AF-A0A8J5CPT7-F1
#
_cell.length_a   1.000
_cell.length_b   1.000
_cell.length_c   1.000
_cell.angle_alpha   90.00
_cell.angle_beta   90.00
_cell.angle_gamma   90.00
#
_symmetry.space_group_name_H-M   'P 1'
#
loop_
_entity.id
_entity.type
_entity.pdbx_description
1 polymer ?
#
loop_
_entity_poly.entity_id
_entity_poly.type
_entity_poly.pdbx_seq_one_letter_code
_entity_poly.pdbx_strand_id
1 'polypeptide(L)'
;MICEALRIVLQCLESHANRYGRYIVPLLSLSADFYVRLVVRVLSGKAKVKETFTKVSIVYQCVGCETVTLHPMGRIITNKKSIKHQVSQGPPVAQSCVHCGHRHIIGGPIWSAPIHNRTS
;
A
#
# COMPACT_ATOMS: atom_id res chain seq x y z
N MET A 1 -11.13 2.09 -11.10
CA MET A 1 -10.16 3.11 -11.52
C MET A 1 -9.33 3.52 -10.30
N ILE A 2 -8.34 2.70 -9.96
CA ILE A 2 -7.43 2.98 -8.84
C ILE A 2 -6.36 3.90 -9.43
N CYS A 3 -6.15 5.09 -8.87
CA CYS A 3 -5.07 5.97 -9.31
C CYS A 3 -3.72 5.38 -8.85
N GLU A 4 -3.22 4.37 -9.57
CA GLU A 4 -1.99 3.63 -9.26
C GLU A 4 -0.79 4.57 -9.10
N ALA A 5 -0.69 5.61 -9.95
CA ALA A 5 0.38 6.60 -9.89
C ALA A 5 0.46 7.33 -8.54
N LEU A 6 -0.68 7.79 -7.99
CA LEU A 6 -0.73 8.46 -6.68
C LEU A 6 -0.17 7.56 -5.58
N ARG A 7 -0.57 6.28 -5.61
CA ARG A 7 -0.20 5.29 -4.61
C ARG A 7 1.27 4.87 -4.71
N ILE A 8 1.84 4.84 -5.92
CA ILE A 8 3.28 4.61 -6.14
C ILE A 8 4.10 5.78 -5.59
N VAL A 9 3.70 7.03 -5.87
CA VAL A 9 4.42 8.21 -5.37
C VAL A 9 4.35 8.28 -3.84
N LEU A 10 3.19 8.02 -3.24
CA LEU A 10 3.05 7.92 -1.79
C LEU A 10 3.98 6.86 -1.18
N GLN A 11 4.09 5.70 -1.83
CA GLN A 11 4.98 4.65 -1.37
C GLN A 11 6.46 5.03 -1.45
N CYS A 12 6.85 5.77 -2.48
CA CYS A 12 8.20 6.31 -2.62
C CYS A 12 8.53 7.30 -1.48
N LEU A 13 7.63 8.25 -1.21
CA LEU A 13 7.76 9.22 -0.13
C LEU A 13 7.88 8.56 1.25
N GLU A 14 6.99 7.61 1.56
CA GLU A 14 7.01 6.88 2.82
C GLU A 14 8.30 6.06 2.98
N SER A 15 8.73 5.35 1.93
CA SER A 15 9.97 4.58 1.96
C SER A 15 11.20 5.44 2.23
N HIS A 16 11.20 6.67 1.72
CA HIS A 16 12.26 7.64 1.97
C HIS A 16 12.20 8.19 3.40
N ALA A 17 11.02 8.57 3.90
CA ALA A 17 10.82 9.06 5.26
C ALA A 17 11.22 8.01 6.32
N ASN A 18 10.88 6.74 6.07
CA ASN A 18 11.16 5.62 6.97
C ASN A 18 12.64 5.43 7.27
N ARG A 19 13.52 5.70 6.30
CA ARG A 19 14.98 5.63 6.48
C ARG A 19 15.47 6.59 7.57
N TYR A 20 14.75 7.69 7.78
CA TYR A 20 15.03 8.70 8.80
C TYR A 20 14.19 8.52 10.08
N GLY A 21 13.49 7.39 10.26
CA GLY A 21 12.63 7.17 11.43
C GLY A 21 11.39 8.05 11.46
N ARG A 22 10.97 8.57 10.29
CA ARG A 22 9.79 9.39 10.09
C ARG A 22 8.76 8.64 9.26
N TYR A 23 7.49 8.99 9.38
CA TYR A 23 6.39 8.45 8.60
C TYR A 23 5.53 9.59 8.05
N ILE A 24 4.86 9.34 6.94
CA ILE A 24 3.96 10.27 6.28
C ILE A 24 2.50 9.93 6.56
N VAL A 25 1.68 10.98 6.61
CA VAL A 25 0.22 10.89 6.64
C VAL A 25 -0.31 11.71 5.47
N PRO A 26 -0.91 11.07 4.45
CA PRO A 26 -1.52 11.80 3.33
C PRO A 26 -2.76 12.54 3.80
N LEU A 27 -2.81 13.85 3.55
CA LEU A 27 -3.95 14.72 3.84
C LEU A 27 -4.83 14.85 2.59
N LEU A 28 -4.21 15.19 1.47
CA LEU A 28 -4.86 15.39 0.17
C LEU A 28 -4.00 14.78 -0.94
N SER A 29 -4.62 13.98 -1.80
CA SER A 29 -4.00 13.44 -3.01
C SER A 29 -4.81 13.85 -4.23
N LEU A 30 -4.21 14.56 -5.18
CA LEU A 30 -4.85 15.03 -6.40
C LEU A 30 -4.06 14.55 -7.62
N SER A 31 -4.76 14.03 -8.61
CA SER A 31 -4.25 13.75 -9.95
C SER A 31 -5.06 14.60 -10.92
N ALA A 32 -4.39 15.44 -11.71
CA ALA A 32 -5.04 16.23 -12.75
C ALA A 32 -4.11 16.26 -13.97
N ASP A 33 -4.67 15.92 -15.14
CA ASP A 33 -4.11 15.90 -16.49
C ASP A 33 -2.61 16.19 -16.57
N PHE A 34 -1.79 15.16 -16.31
CA PHE A 34 -0.31 15.12 -16.37
C PHE A 34 0.49 15.54 -15.13
N TYR A 35 -0.14 15.92 -14.01
CA TYR A 35 0.56 16.14 -12.75
C TYR A 35 -0.12 15.47 -11.55
N VAL A 36 0.71 15.13 -10.56
CA VAL A 36 0.28 14.58 -9.27
C VAL A 36 0.67 15.58 -8.17
N ARG A 37 -0.30 15.95 -7.32
CA ARG A 37 -0.06 16.78 -6.14
C ARG A 37 -0.47 16.04 -4.88
N LEU A 38 0.48 15.89 -3.96
CA LEU A 38 0.28 15.23 -2.67
C LEU A 38 0.58 16.22 -1.55
N VAL A 39 -0.37 16.40 -0.64
CA VAL A 39 -0.16 17.13 0.61
C VAL A 39 -0.02 16.10 1.72
N VAL A 40 1.19 15.98 2.26
CA VAL A 40 1.53 15.00 3.29
C VAL A 40 2.00 15.70 4.56
N ARG A 41 1.64 15.13 5.71
CA ARG A 41 2.20 15.51 7.01
C ARG A 41 3.30 14.53 7.39
N VAL A 42 4.50 15.03 7.67
CA VAL A 42 5.63 14.20 8.10
C VAL A 42 5.72 14.22 9.62
N LEU A 43 5.71 13.06 10.24
CA LEU A 43 5.77 12.89 11.69
C LEU A 43 6.93 11.96 12.06
N SER A 44 7.52 12.18 13.23
CA SER A 44 8.58 11.31 13.75
C SER A 44 7.99 10.24 14.66
N GLY A 45 8.39 8.97 14.48
CA GLY A 45 7.85 7.90 15.32
C GLY A 45 8.31 6.51 14.89
N LYS A 46 9.36 5.99 15.54
CA LYS A 46 9.95 4.68 15.22
C LYS A 46 8.97 3.51 15.34
N ALA A 47 8.03 3.56 16.28
CA ALA A 47 6.97 2.55 16.42
C ALA A 47 6.06 2.53 15.18
N LYS A 48 5.67 3.70 14.69
CA LYS A 48 4.79 3.86 13.53
C LYS A 48 5.47 3.53 12.20
N VAL A 49 6.79 3.75 12.11
CA VAL A 49 7.60 3.30 10.96
C VAL A 49 7.56 1.77 10.82
N LYS A 50 7.55 1.04 11.94
CA LYS A 50 7.32 -0.40 11.91
C LYS A 50 5.90 -0.75 11.49
N GLU A 51 4.94 0.15 11.52
CA GLU A 51 3.59 -0.14 11.01
C GLU A 51 3.50 0.13 9.51
N THR A 52 4.44 0.86 8.92
CA THR A 52 4.37 1.24 7.51
C THR A 52 4.22 0.05 6.57
N PHE A 53 4.89 -1.07 6.83
CA PHE A 53 4.88 -2.22 5.91
C PHE A 53 3.47 -2.86 5.76
N THR A 54 2.50 -2.53 6.63
CA THR A 54 1.09 -2.92 6.45
C THR A 54 0.31 -2.00 5.51
N LYS A 55 0.78 -0.78 5.30
CA LYS A 55 0.17 0.22 4.41
C LYS A 55 0.57 0.04 2.94
N VAL A 56 1.46 -0.93 2.67
CA VAL A 56 2.05 -1.19 1.36
C VAL A 56 1.57 -2.54 0.86
N SER A 57 1.23 -2.62 -0.42
CA SER A 57 0.78 -3.86 -1.02
C SER A 57 1.33 -4.08 -2.42
N ILE A 58 1.50 -5.34 -2.79
CA ILE A 58 1.70 -5.78 -4.17
C ILE A 58 0.32 -5.98 -4.81
N VAL A 59 0.19 -5.63 -6.07
CA VAL A 59 -1.05 -5.74 -6.85
C VAL A 59 -0.93 -6.96 -7.76
N TYR A 60 -1.94 -7.81 -7.74
CA TYR A 60 -2.14 -8.88 -8.72
C TYR A 60 -3.37 -8.53 -9.53
N GLN A 61 -3.19 -8.24 -10.82
CA GLN A 61 -4.29 -7.93 -11.72
C GLN A 61 -4.44 -9.04 -12.77
N CYS A 62 -5.64 -9.58 -12.93
CA CYS A 62 -5.89 -10.58 -13.96
C CYS A 62 -5.92 -9.95 -15.35
N VAL A 63 -5.27 -10.60 -16.33
CA VAL A 63 -5.26 -10.12 -17.74
C VAL A 63 -6.60 -10.34 -18.44
N GLY A 64 -7.40 -11.33 -18.02
CA GLY A 64 -8.66 -11.66 -18.67
C GLY A 64 -9.87 -10.88 -18.14
N CYS A 65 -10.07 -10.91 -16.82
CA CYS A 65 -11.25 -10.31 -16.17
C CYS A 65 -10.95 -9.03 -15.39
N GLU A 66 -9.71 -8.52 -15.46
CA GLU A 66 -9.25 -7.30 -14.77
C GLU A 66 -9.45 -7.29 -13.25
N THR A 67 -9.73 -8.45 -12.64
CA THR A 67 -9.88 -8.58 -11.19
C THR A 67 -8.56 -8.24 -10.51
N VAL A 68 -8.63 -7.35 -9.52
CA VAL A 68 -7.46 -6.88 -8.77
C VAL A 68 -7.47 -7.47 -7.36
N THR A 69 -6.38 -8.11 -6.98
CA THR A 69 -6.14 -8.60 -5.62
C THR A 69 -4.93 -7.88 -5.03
N LEU A 70 -5.11 -7.29 -3.84
CA LEU A 70 -4.03 -6.64 -3.11
C LEU A 70 -3.40 -7.62 -2.13
N HIS A 71 -2.07 -7.65 -2.12
CA HIS A 71 -1.28 -8.41 -1.16
C HIS A 71 -0.52 -7.45 -0.24
N PRO A 72 -1.03 -7.19 0.97
CA PRO A 72 -0.27 -6.43 1.96
C PRO A 72 1.09 -7.08 2.17
N MET A 73 2.16 -6.29 2.24
CA MET A 73 3.49 -6.83 2.56
C MET A 73 3.60 -7.24 4.02
N GLY A 74 2.63 -6.83 4.83
CA GLY A 74 2.63 -6.96 6.27
C GLY A 74 1.30 -7.16 6.93
N ARG A 75 1.37 -7.82 8.10
CA ARG A 75 0.29 -7.84 9.07
C ARG A 75 0.80 -7.53 10.48
N ILE A 76 -0.05 -6.88 11.26
CA ILE A 76 0.16 -6.67 12.69
C ILE A 76 -0.78 -7.62 13.41
N ILE A 77 -0.22 -8.50 14.25
CA ILE A 77 -0.99 -9.38 15.12
C ILE A 77 -0.91 -8.81 16.52
N THR A 78 -2.03 -8.29 17.01
CA THR A 78 -2.15 -7.78 18.38
C THR A 78 -2.71 -8.88 19.27
N ASN A 79 -1.84 -9.49 20.08
CA ASN A 79 -2.26 -10.32 21.20
C ASN A 79 -2.43 -9.43 22.45
N LYS A 80 -3.29 -9.85 23.39
CA LYS A 80 -3.64 -9.11 24.63
C LYS A 80 -2.45 -8.55 25.44
N LYS A 81 -1.22 -9.06 25.22
CA LYS A 81 0.02 -8.60 25.88
C LYS A 81 1.15 -8.21 24.91
N SER A 82 1.02 -8.39 23.59
CA SER A 82 2.12 -8.14 22.65
C SER A 82 1.66 -7.82 21.24
N ILE A 83 2.35 -6.86 20.61
CA ILE A 83 2.17 -6.48 19.20
C ILE A 83 3.27 -7.15 18.39
N LYS A 84 2.90 -8.07 17.50
CA LYS A 84 3.85 -8.76 16.61
C LYS A 84 3.70 -8.27 15.18
N HIS A 85 4.78 -7.74 14.65
CA HIS A 85 4.91 -7.36 13.25
C HIS A 85 5.36 -8.58 12.44
N GLN A 86 4.54 -9.03 11.49
CA GLN A 86 4.86 -10.18 10.64
C GLN A 86 4.76 -9.81 9.17
N VAL A 87 5.72 -10.31 8.38
CA VAL A 87 5.62 -10.28 6.92
C VAL A 87 4.46 -11.17 6.48
N SER A 88 3.78 -10.77 5.41
CA SER A 88 2.71 -11.59 4.84
C SER A 88 3.25 -12.90 4.27
N GLN A 89 2.45 -13.96 4.39
CA GLN A 89 2.74 -15.26 3.79
C GLN A 89 2.25 -15.26 2.35
N GLY A 90 3.09 -15.72 1.43
CA GLY A 90 2.76 -15.76 0.00
C GLY A 90 2.25 -17.13 -0.47
N PRO A 91 1.96 -17.27 -1.77
CA PRO A 91 1.32 -16.26 -2.61
C PRO A 91 -0.18 -16.16 -2.26
N PRO A 92 -0.78 -14.96 -2.27
CA PRO A 92 -2.20 -14.78 -1.94
C PRO A 92 -3.14 -15.32 -3.01
N VAL A 93 -2.62 -15.49 -4.23
CA VAL A 93 -3.36 -15.91 -5.41
C VAL A 93 -2.71 -17.14 -6.01
N ALA A 94 -3.54 -18.03 -6.56
CA ALA A 94 -3.06 -19.13 -7.37
C ALA A 94 -2.39 -18.60 -8.66
N GLN A 95 -1.65 -19.48 -9.33
CA GLN A 95 -0.96 -19.15 -10.58
C GLN A 95 -1.92 -18.62 -11.67
N SER A 96 -3.16 -19.11 -11.66
CA SER A 96 -4.22 -18.72 -12.58
C SER A 96 -5.41 -18.12 -11.83
N CYS A 97 -6.13 -17.20 -12.48
CA CYS A 97 -7.31 -16.57 -11.91
C CYS A 97 -8.43 -17.59 -11.68
N VAL A 98 -9.02 -17.58 -10.50
CA VAL A 98 -10.16 -18.46 -10.14
C VAL A 98 -11.42 -18.18 -10.97
N HIS A 99 -11.53 -16.99 -11.56
CA HIS A 99 -12.71 -16.57 -12.31
C HIS A 99 -12.63 -16.92 -13.80
N CYS A 100 -11.45 -16.79 -14.42
CA CYS A 100 -11.32 -16.91 -15.88
C CYS A 100 -10.11 -17.73 -16.34
N GLY A 101 -9.33 -18.33 -15.44
CA GLY A 101 -8.18 -19.16 -15.76
C GLY A 101 -6.96 -18.44 -16.36
N HIS A 102 -7.05 -17.13 -16.63
CA HIS A 102 -5.95 -16.34 -17.18
C HIS A 102 -4.88 -16.05 -16.12
N ARG A 103 -3.68 -15.72 -16.58
CA ARG A 103 -2.55 -15.32 -15.73
C ARG A 103 -2.79 -13.94 -15.10
N HIS A 104 -2.10 -13.69 -13.99
CA HIS A 104 -2.06 -12.38 -13.35
C HIS A 104 -0.78 -11.63 -13.75
N ILE A 105 -0.90 -10.33 -14.00
CA ILE A 105 0.21 -9.39 -13.98
C ILE A 105 0.43 -8.90 -12.56
N ILE A 106 1.71 -8.62 -12.24
CA ILE A 106 2.12 -8.15 -10.92
C ILE A 106 2.52 -6.67 -11.05
N GLY A 107 2.00 -5.84 -10.15
CA GLY A 107 2.32 -4.42 -10.06
C GLY A 107 2.65 -4.01 -8.62
N GLY A 108 3.25 -2.83 -8.46
CA GLY A 108 3.62 -2.26 -7.16
C GLY A 108 5.11 -2.34 -6.84
N PRO A 109 5.51 -2.10 -5.58
CA PRO A 109 4.66 -1.88 -4.41
C PRO A 109 3.90 -0.56 -4.44
N ILE A 110 2.63 -0.59 -3.99
CA ILE A 110 1.76 0.58 -3.92
C ILE A 110 1.33 0.87 -2.48
N TRP A 111 1.03 2.13 -2.18
CA TRP A 111 0.32 2.51 -0.96
C TRP A 111 -1.13 1.99 -1.00
N SER A 112 -1.50 1.06 -0.15
CA SER A 112 -2.86 0.49 -0.07
C SER A 112 -3.74 1.13 1.01
N ALA A 113 -3.14 1.85 1.96
CA ALA A 113 -3.87 2.60 2.98
C ALA A 113 -4.67 3.79 2.38
N PRO A 114 -5.55 4.45 3.18
CA PRO A 114 -6.27 5.63 2.73
C PRO A 114 -5.34 6.73 2.20
N ILE A 115 -5.75 7.37 1.11
CA ILE A 115 -4.99 8.43 0.41
C ILE A 115 -5.50 9.84 0.73
N HIS A 116 -6.59 9.95 1.47
CA HIS A 116 -7.18 11.20 1.96
C HIS A 116 -7.58 11.02 3.42
N ASN A 117 -7.38 12.06 4.22
CA ASN A 117 -7.94 12.10 5.57
C ASN A 117 -9.32 12.76 5.50
N ARG A 118 -10.36 12.05 5.95
CA ARG A 118 -11.77 12.47 5.80
C ARG A 118 -12.30 13.29 6.98
N THR A 119 -11.44 13.73 7.90
CA THR A 119 -11.81 14.66 8.97
C THR A 119 -11.89 16.08 8.41
N SER A 120 -13.09 16.47 8.00
CA SER A 120 -13.59 17.85 8.01
C SER A 120 -14.38 18.06 9.29
#